data_AF-A0A7C5P4I3-F1
#
_entry.id   AF-A0A7C5P4I3-F1
#
_cell.length_a   1.000
_cell.length_b   1.000
_cell.length_c   1.000
_cell.angle_alpha   90.00
_cell.angle_beta   90.00
_cell.angle_gamma   90.00
#
_symmetry.space_group_name_H-M   'P 1'
#
loop_
_entity.id
_entity.type
_entity.pdbx_description
1 polymer ?
#
loop_
_entity_poly.entity_id
_entity_poly.type
_entity_poly.pdbx_seq_one_letter_code
_entity_poly.pdbx_strand_id
1 'polypeptide(L)'
;IVIGLYDSMAGVDTSKLVFWLNSDTFPDHSKLSWTYHSKRDTIYFIFAPRAFDYRYAQGDTIYVNVSICDTPDYCGPNCGDYLFRFFIGELHSCERFPNPFTPNADGVNDYVQFYYPDFFLEAGEILIFDSHERLVKRISVPTGGAAKVAARWDGTDEDGNPLPPGLYVYIITVRGELVCEGTVTLAR
;
A
#
# COMPACT_ATOMS: atom_id res chain seq x y z
N ILE A 1 -9.18 12.35 3.50
CA ILE A 1 -7.77 12.82 3.57
C ILE A 1 -7.74 13.99 4.54
N VAL A 2 -6.78 14.02 5.47
CA VAL A 2 -6.58 15.15 6.40
C VAL A 2 -5.23 15.78 6.08
N ILE A 3 -5.22 17.08 5.85
CA ILE A 3 -4.01 17.85 5.57
C ILE A 3 -3.80 18.84 6.71
N GLY A 4 -2.60 18.86 7.28
CA GLY A 4 -2.16 19.89 8.21
C GLY A 4 -1.16 20.82 7.53
N LEU A 5 -1.42 22.12 7.60
CA LEU A 5 -0.57 23.19 7.08
C LEU A 5 -0.10 24.05 8.24
N TYR A 6 1.17 24.42 8.25
CA TYR A 6 1.78 25.15 9.35
C TYR A 6 2.82 26.15 8.86
N ASP A 7 2.72 27.36 9.38
CA ASP A 7 3.77 28.39 9.32
C ASP A 7 3.73 29.20 10.62
N SER A 8 4.80 29.12 11.41
CA SER A 8 4.94 29.99 12.59
C SER A 8 5.36 31.39 12.17
N MET A 9 4.60 32.39 12.64
CA MET A 9 4.85 33.84 12.53
C MET A 9 4.19 34.51 11.32
N ALA A 10 4.27 33.94 10.12
CA ALA A 10 3.66 34.53 8.91
C ALA A 10 2.24 34.00 8.66
N GLY A 11 1.91 32.84 9.23
CA GLY A 11 0.63 32.17 9.04
C GLY A 11 0.43 31.66 7.61
N VAL A 12 -0.59 30.83 7.41
CA VAL A 12 -0.86 30.19 6.12
C VAL A 12 -1.90 30.97 5.29
N ASP A 13 -1.58 31.27 4.02
CA ASP A 13 -2.51 31.91 3.07
C ASP A 13 -3.43 30.90 2.40
N THR A 14 -4.57 30.60 3.02
CA THR A 14 -5.57 29.69 2.44
C THR A 14 -6.16 30.15 1.09
N SER A 15 -6.02 31.43 0.71
CA SER A 15 -6.45 31.92 -0.60
C SER A 15 -5.52 31.49 -1.74
N LYS A 16 -4.28 31.09 -1.40
CA LYS A 16 -3.26 30.57 -2.32
C LYS A 16 -3.19 29.06 -2.33
N LEU A 17 -4.02 28.38 -1.54
CA LEU A 17 -4.09 26.92 -1.56
C LEU A 17 -4.44 26.47 -2.98
N VAL A 18 -3.69 25.50 -3.48
CA VAL A 18 -4.10 24.70 -4.62
C VAL A 18 -3.95 23.24 -4.23
N PHE A 19 -5.04 22.48 -4.42
CA PHE A 19 -5.12 21.09 -4.02
C PHE A 19 -5.42 20.21 -5.23
N TRP A 20 -4.63 19.14 -5.37
CA TRP A 20 -4.82 18.14 -6.42
C TRP A 20 -4.89 16.73 -5.85
N LEU A 21 -5.71 15.92 -6.49
CA LEU A 21 -5.59 14.46 -6.44
C LEU A 21 -5.30 13.95 -7.85
N ASN A 22 -4.18 13.25 -8.01
CA ASN A 22 -3.68 12.83 -9.31
C ASN A 22 -3.56 14.03 -10.28
N SER A 23 -4.32 14.03 -11.37
CA SER A 23 -4.39 15.13 -12.34
C SER A 23 -5.49 16.15 -12.06
N ASP A 24 -6.41 15.85 -11.14
CA ASP A 24 -7.61 16.65 -10.91
C ASP A 24 -7.34 17.78 -9.91
N THR A 25 -7.76 18.99 -10.27
CA THR A 25 -7.68 20.17 -9.41
C THR A 25 -8.99 20.37 -8.65
N PHE A 26 -8.92 20.81 -7.39
CA PHE A 26 -10.10 21.11 -6.58
C PHE A 26 -10.10 22.57 -6.14
N PRO A 27 -10.44 23.52 -7.04
CA PRO A 27 -10.38 24.95 -6.75
C PRO A 27 -11.51 25.44 -5.81
N ASP A 28 -12.62 24.70 -5.72
CA ASP A 28 -13.71 25.02 -4.79
C ASP A 28 -13.41 24.44 -3.40
N HIS A 29 -12.91 25.30 -2.51
CA HIS A 29 -12.60 24.93 -1.14
C HIS A 29 -13.79 25.02 -0.17
N SER A 30 -14.99 25.41 -0.64
CA SER A 30 -16.17 25.59 0.22
C SER A 30 -16.67 24.29 0.85
N LYS A 31 -16.38 23.16 0.20
CA LYS A 31 -16.72 21.81 0.65
C LYS A 31 -15.65 21.18 1.56
N LEU A 32 -14.52 21.84 1.77
CA LEU A 32 -13.51 21.40 2.73
C LEU A 32 -13.96 21.75 4.14
N SER A 33 -13.76 20.83 5.09
CA SER A 33 -14.00 21.10 6.51
C SER A 33 -12.71 21.65 7.13
N TRP A 34 -12.76 22.87 7.64
CA TRP A 34 -11.59 23.60 8.15
C TRP A 34 -11.55 23.66 9.67
N THR A 35 -10.35 23.50 10.24
CA THR A 35 -10.06 23.76 11.64
C THR A 35 -8.84 24.68 11.73
N TYR A 36 -8.99 25.79 12.44
CA TYR A 36 -7.94 26.78 12.62
C TYR A 36 -7.44 26.75 14.07
N HIS A 37 -6.13 26.64 14.25
CA HIS A 37 -5.48 26.76 15.56
C HIS A 37 -4.56 27.99 15.58
N SER A 38 -4.32 28.53 16.78
CA SER A 38 -3.28 29.52 17.09
C SER A 38 -3.12 30.62 16.03
N LYS A 39 -4.02 31.62 15.99
CA LYS A 39 -3.93 32.80 15.08
C LYS A 39 -3.63 32.51 13.59
N ARG A 40 -3.98 31.33 13.06
CA ARG A 40 -3.70 30.85 11.67
C ARG A 40 -2.28 30.32 11.43
N ASP A 41 -1.49 30.13 12.47
CA ASP A 41 -0.18 29.47 12.36
C ASP A 41 -0.34 28.00 11.96
N THR A 42 -1.44 27.35 12.37
CA THR A 42 -1.74 25.96 12.00
C THR A 42 -3.17 25.84 11.50
N ILE A 43 -3.34 25.20 10.35
CA ILE A 43 -4.63 24.98 9.70
C ILE A 43 -4.75 23.51 9.31
N TYR A 44 -5.88 22.90 9.61
CA TYR A 44 -6.24 21.60 9.10
C TYR A 44 -7.42 21.73 8.13
N PHE A 45 -7.38 20.98 7.04
CA PHE A 45 -8.58 20.72 6.26
C PHE A 45 -8.80 19.23 6.02
N ILE A 46 -10.06 18.84 6.00
CA ILE A 46 -10.50 17.49 5.67
C ILE A 46 -11.08 17.51 4.27
N PHE A 47 -10.45 16.77 3.37
CA PHE A 47 -11.01 16.44 2.06
C PHE A 47 -11.75 15.10 2.18
N ALA A 48 -13.07 15.15 2.04
CA ALA A 48 -13.93 13.98 1.94
C ALA A 48 -14.22 13.70 0.46
N PRO A 49 -13.60 12.69 -0.18
CA PRO A 49 -13.70 12.47 -1.63
C PRO A 49 -15.13 12.40 -2.14
N ARG A 50 -16.01 11.78 -1.34
CA ARG A 50 -17.42 11.63 -1.69
C ARG A 50 -18.17 12.96 -1.85
N ALA A 51 -17.79 14.01 -1.13
CA ALA A 51 -18.41 15.34 -1.23
C ALA A 51 -18.07 16.07 -2.56
N PHE A 52 -17.02 15.61 -3.24
CA PHE A 52 -16.54 16.14 -4.52
C PHE A 52 -16.80 15.16 -5.67
N ASP A 53 -17.69 14.18 -5.47
CA ASP A 53 -17.96 13.09 -6.42
C ASP A 53 -16.72 12.28 -6.86
N TYR A 54 -15.63 12.40 -6.11
CA TYR A 54 -14.44 11.62 -6.30
C TYR A 54 -14.63 10.22 -5.72
N ARG A 55 -14.19 9.20 -6.43
CA ARG A 55 -14.24 7.80 -6.03
C ARG A 55 -12.88 7.16 -6.27
N TYR A 56 -12.56 6.20 -5.43
CA TYR A 56 -11.35 5.40 -5.56
C TYR A 56 -11.72 4.01 -6.05
N ALA A 57 -10.90 3.46 -6.93
CA ALA A 57 -10.90 2.06 -7.29
C ALA A 57 -9.84 1.30 -6.47
N GLN A 58 -10.02 0.00 -6.35
CA GLN A 58 -9.00 -0.89 -5.76
C GLN A 58 -7.75 -0.89 -6.63
N GLY A 59 -6.58 -0.88 -5.98
CA GLY A 59 -5.28 -0.80 -6.67
C GLY A 59 -4.87 0.62 -7.07
N ASP A 60 -5.74 1.61 -6.87
CA ASP A 60 -5.38 2.99 -7.16
C ASP A 60 -4.19 3.44 -6.31
N THR A 61 -3.22 4.05 -6.97
CA THR A 61 -2.25 4.91 -6.30
C THR A 61 -2.76 6.34 -6.37
N ILE A 62 -3.06 6.94 -5.23
CA ILE A 62 -3.55 8.31 -5.15
C ILE A 62 -2.39 9.22 -4.78
N TYR A 63 -2.05 10.11 -5.71
CA TYR A 63 -1.09 11.19 -5.49
C TYR A 63 -1.84 12.41 -4.97
N VAL A 64 -1.36 12.98 -3.88
CA VAL A 64 -1.94 14.17 -3.26
C VAL A 64 -0.92 15.29 -3.37
N ASN A 65 -1.26 16.33 -4.13
CA ASN A 65 -0.41 17.50 -4.29
C ASN A 65 -1.06 18.70 -3.58
N VAL A 66 -0.25 19.48 -2.89
CA VAL A 66 -0.66 20.70 -2.19
C VAL A 66 0.35 21.79 -2.50
N SER A 67 -0.12 22.90 -3.07
CA SER A 67 0.65 24.13 -3.22
C SER A 67 0.06 25.18 -2.28
N ILE A 68 0.90 25.87 -1.54
CA ILE A 68 0.47 26.85 -0.54
C ILE A 68 1.55 27.91 -0.33
N CYS A 69 1.14 29.10 0.08
CA CYS A 69 2.04 30.18 0.49
C CYS A 69 1.69 30.68 1.89
N ASP A 70 2.61 31.42 2.50
CA ASP A 70 2.41 32.18 3.74
C ASP A 70 1.91 33.61 3.48
N THR A 71 1.68 34.39 4.55
CA THR A 71 1.33 35.82 4.50
C THR A 71 2.29 36.73 5.29
N PRO A 72 3.54 36.94 4.83
CA PRO A 72 4.52 37.72 5.57
C PRO A 72 4.31 39.23 5.40
N ASP A 73 4.66 40.00 6.44
CA ASP A 73 4.49 41.47 6.45
C ASP A 73 5.64 42.23 5.77
N TYR A 74 6.86 41.66 5.77
CA TYR A 74 8.10 42.39 5.43
C TYR A 74 8.77 41.93 4.14
N CYS A 75 8.36 40.80 3.56
CA CYS A 75 8.95 40.23 2.36
C CYS A 75 7.89 39.63 1.43
N GLY A 76 8.33 39.11 0.28
CA GLY A 76 7.44 38.34 -0.58
C GLY A 76 7.03 37.01 0.10
N PRO A 77 5.90 36.41 -0.32
CA PRO A 77 5.45 35.12 0.19
C PRO A 77 6.47 34.00 -0.09
N ASN A 78 6.67 33.13 0.89
CA ASN A 78 7.30 31.84 0.73
C ASN A 78 6.23 30.80 0.33
N CYS A 79 6.43 30.16 -0.82
CA CYS A 79 5.51 29.18 -1.37
C CYS A 79 6.19 27.80 -1.47
N GLY A 80 5.42 26.74 -1.27
CA GLY A 80 5.91 25.36 -1.35
C GLY A 80 4.90 24.41 -1.98
N ASP A 81 5.43 23.45 -2.74
CA ASP A 81 4.68 22.32 -3.31
C ASP A 81 5.03 21.04 -2.56
N TYR A 82 4.01 20.29 -2.15
CA TYR A 82 4.16 19.07 -1.36
C TYR A 82 3.44 17.92 -2.03
N LEU A 83 4.13 16.79 -2.17
CA LEU A 83 3.59 15.57 -2.75
C LEU A 83 3.71 14.43 -1.74
N PHE A 84 2.59 13.80 -1.45
CA PHE A 84 2.57 12.47 -0.85
C PHE A 84 1.63 11.57 -1.63
N ARG A 85 1.71 10.27 -1.38
CA ARG A 85 0.81 9.30 -2.00
C ARG A 85 0.35 8.26 -1.00
N PHE A 86 -0.79 7.67 -1.28
CA PHE A 86 -1.26 6.48 -0.60
C PHE A 86 -1.86 5.51 -1.62
N PHE A 87 -2.01 4.26 -1.20
CA PHE A 87 -2.55 3.19 -2.04
C PHE A 87 -3.92 2.81 -1.51
N ILE A 88 -4.85 2.62 -2.42
CA ILE A 88 -6.11 1.94 -2.13
C ILE A 88 -5.78 0.47 -2.28
N GLY A 89 -5.68 -0.25 -1.16
CA GLY A 89 -5.39 -1.67 -1.17
C GLY A 89 -6.29 -2.38 -2.18
N GLU A 90 -5.68 -3.18 -3.06
CA GLU A 90 -6.45 -4.19 -3.76
C GLU A 90 -7.01 -5.11 -2.68
N LEU A 91 -8.31 -5.41 -2.74
CA LEU A 91 -8.79 -6.61 -2.04
C LEU A 91 -8.26 -7.78 -2.84
N HIS A 92 -6.98 -8.07 -2.69
CA HIS A 92 -6.41 -9.28 -3.22
C HIS A 92 -7.19 -10.44 -2.60
N SER A 93 -7.82 -11.22 -3.47
CA SER A 93 -8.33 -12.52 -3.07
C SER A 93 -7.14 -13.43 -2.76
N CYS A 94 -7.40 -14.57 -2.12
CA CYS A 94 -6.38 -15.56 -1.85
C CYS A 94 -5.83 -16.15 -3.15
N GLU A 95 -4.82 -15.49 -3.71
CA GLU A 95 -4.27 -15.78 -5.03
C GLU A 95 -2.88 -16.39 -4.92
N ARG A 96 -2.64 -17.33 -5.84
CA ARG A 96 -1.36 -17.96 -6.04
C ARG A 96 -1.18 -18.17 -7.54
N PHE A 97 -0.16 -17.57 -8.09
CA PHE A 97 0.10 -17.66 -9.52
C PHE A 97 1.59 -17.54 -9.80
N PRO A 98 2.14 -18.33 -10.73
CA PRO A 98 1.51 -19.45 -11.42
C PRO A 98 1.23 -20.64 -10.50
N ASN A 99 0.26 -21.47 -10.89
CA ASN A 99 -0.01 -22.75 -10.24
C ASN A 99 -0.56 -23.74 -11.30
N PRO A 100 0.20 -24.78 -11.71
CA PRO A 100 1.51 -25.16 -11.20
C PRO A 100 2.62 -24.14 -11.54
N PHE A 101 3.71 -24.19 -10.78
CA PHE A 101 4.96 -23.47 -11.06
C PHE A 101 6.12 -24.47 -11.28
N THR A 102 7.17 -24.06 -11.98
CA THR A 102 8.29 -24.91 -12.45
C THR A 102 9.64 -24.27 -12.13
N PRO A 103 10.18 -24.44 -10.90
CA PRO A 103 11.46 -23.87 -10.48
C PRO A 103 12.65 -24.59 -11.15
N ASN A 104 12.88 -24.30 -12.43
CA ASN A 104 13.94 -24.91 -13.25
C ASN A 104 15.02 -23.88 -13.69
N ALA A 105 14.89 -22.63 -13.25
CA ALA A 105 15.76 -21.49 -13.54
C ALA A 105 15.80 -21.07 -15.01
N ASP A 106 14.74 -21.33 -15.78
CA ASP A 106 14.61 -20.85 -17.16
C ASP A 106 14.02 -19.43 -17.28
N GLY A 107 13.67 -18.81 -16.15
CA GLY A 107 13.08 -17.48 -16.06
C GLY A 107 11.55 -17.47 -16.16
N VAL A 108 10.91 -18.63 -16.35
CA VAL A 108 9.47 -18.80 -16.55
C VAL A 108 8.88 -19.66 -15.44
N ASN A 109 7.92 -19.12 -14.71
CA ASN A 109 7.22 -19.81 -13.62
C ASN A 109 8.15 -20.40 -12.54
N ASP A 110 9.32 -19.81 -12.33
CA ASP A 110 10.32 -20.31 -11.37
C ASP A 110 9.92 -20.19 -9.89
N TYR A 111 8.84 -19.47 -9.61
CA TYR A 111 8.29 -19.31 -8.28
C TYR A 111 6.78 -19.13 -8.39
N VAL A 112 6.05 -19.49 -7.33
CA VAL A 112 4.67 -19.05 -7.13
C VAL A 112 4.69 -17.72 -6.37
N GLN A 113 3.87 -16.76 -6.82
CA GLN A 113 3.60 -15.51 -6.12
C GLN A 113 2.30 -15.64 -5.33
N PHE A 114 2.34 -15.35 -4.03
CA PHE A 114 1.15 -15.26 -3.19
C PHE A 114 0.67 -13.81 -3.06
N TYR A 115 -0.64 -13.64 -3.07
CA TYR A 115 -1.36 -12.43 -2.67
C TYR A 115 -2.47 -12.81 -1.69
N TYR A 116 -2.78 -11.90 -0.76
CA TYR A 116 -3.75 -12.14 0.31
C TYR A 116 -4.42 -10.81 0.72
N PRO A 117 -5.55 -10.83 1.45
CA PRO A 117 -6.21 -9.60 1.92
C PRO A 117 -5.25 -8.70 2.71
N ASP A 118 -5.29 -7.39 2.46
CA ASP A 118 -4.38 -6.40 3.06
C ASP A 118 -2.89 -6.60 2.74
N PHE A 119 -2.58 -7.32 1.66
CA PHE A 119 -1.23 -7.41 1.11
C PHE A 119 -0.63 -6.01 0.88
N PHE A 120 0.66 -5.85 1.18
CA PHE A 120 1.39 -4.58 1.30
C PHE A 120 1.05 -3.70 2.51
N LEU A 121 -0.16 -3.78 3.05
CA LEU A 121 -0.59 -2.94 4.18
C LEU A 121 -0.23 -3.58 5.51
N GLU A 122 -0.40 -4.89 5.62
CA GLU A 122 -0.14 -5.67 6.82
C GLU A 122 0.93 -6.74 6.59
N ALA A 123 1.72 -6.99 7.62
CA ALA A 123 2.67 -8.09 7.61
C ALA A 123 1.92 -9.43 7.66
N GLY A 124 2.40 -10.41 6.89
CA GLY A 124 1.82 -11.75 6.82
C GLY A 124 2.85 -12.84 7.05
N GLU A 125 2.38 -14.03 7.42
CA GLU A 125 3.19 -15.24 7.48
C GLU A 125 2.56 -16.29 6.56
N ILE A 126 3.34 -16.79 5.60
CA ILE A 126 2.94 -17.90 4.71
C ILE A 126 3.64 -19.16 5.21
N LEU A 127 2.85 -20.18 5.54
CA LEU A 127 3.31 -21.50 5.95
C LEU A 127 3.00 -22.49 4.83
N ILE A 128 3.97 -23.31 4.45
CA ILE A 128 3.84 -24.29 3.37
C ILE A 128 4.13 -25.68 3.94
N PHE A 129 3.23 -26.61 3.68
CA PHE A 129 3.25 -27.97 4.18
C PHE A 129 3.28 -28.97 3.03
N ASP A 130 3.96 -30.11 3.24
CA ASP A 130 3.86 -31.25 2.33
C ASP A 130 2.57 -32.06 2.57
N SER A 131 2.39 -33.13 1.78
CA SER A 131 1.22 -34.02 1.87
C SER A 131 1.12 -34.83 3.17
N HIS A 132 2.13 -34.78 4.03
CA HIS A 132 2.16 -35.42 5.36
C HIS A 132 2.03 -34.38 6.48
N GLU A 133 1.54 -33.17 6.16
CA GLU A 133 1.33 -32.06 7.09
C GLU A 133 2.63 -31.57 7.76
N ARG A 134 3.78 -31.85 7.15
CA ARG A 134 5.06 -31.35 7.65
C ARG A 134 5.31 -29.96 7.09
N LEU A 135 5.58 -29.00 7.98
CA LEU A 135 6.00 -27.65 7.58
C LEU A 135 7.34 -27.74 6.84
N VAL A 136 7.37 -27.33 5.58
CA VAL A 136 8.58 -27.32 4.74
C VAL A 136 9.13 -25.92 4.53
N LYS A 137 8.29 -24.88 4.63
CA LYS A 137 8.71 -23.49 4.46
C LYS A 137 7.81 -22.52 5.25
N ARG A 138 8.44 -21.51 5.83
CA ARG A 138 7.84 -20.33 6.47
C ARG A 138 8.40 -19.10 5.78
N ILE A 139 7.50 -18.18 5.43
CA ILE A 139 7.85 -16.96 4.72
C ILE A 139 7.23 -15.80 5.48
N SER A 140 8.09 -14.95 6.05
CA SER A 140 7.68 -13.70 6.68
C SER A 140 7.59 -12.60 5.62
N VAL A 141 6.39 -12.07 5.41
CA VAL A 141 6.12 -11.03 4.43
C VAL A 141 6.01 -9.67 5.14
N PRO A 142 6.91 -8.71 4.86
CA PRO A 142 6.86 -7.38 5.47
C PRO A 142 5.77 -6.51 4.83
N THR A 143 5.48 -5.37 5.44
CA THR A 143 4.66 -4.31 4.83
C THR A 143 5.41 -3.57 3.72
N GLY A 144 4.69 -2.89 2.83
CA GLY A 144 5.23 -2.03 1.78
C GLY A 144 5.82 -2.79 0.59
N GLY A 145 6.56 -2.10 -0.28
CA GLY A 145 6.98 -2.63 -1.59
C GLY A 145 7.81 -3.92 -1.56
N ALA A 146 8.47 -4.23 -0.43
CA ALA A 146 9.23 -5.47 -0.24
C ALA A 146 8.33 -6.72 -0.14
N ALA A 147 7.05 -6.56 0.22
CA ALA A 147 6.08 -7.65 0.36
C ALA A 147 6.00 -8.53 -0.89
N LYS A 148 6.02 -7.90 -2.08
CA LYS A 148 5.91 -8.60 -3.37
C LYS A 148 7.02 -9.63 -3.57
N VAL A 149 8.26 -9.26 -3.26
CA VAL A 149 9.42 -10.16 -3.43
C VAL A 149 9.44 -11.22 -2.33
N ALA A 150 9.13 -10.82 -1.09
CA ALA A 150 9.13 -11.74 0.04
C ALA A 150 8.06 -12.84 -0.08
N ALA A 151 6.87 -12.53 -0.59
CA ALA A 151 5.74 -13.46 -0.71
C ALA A 151 5.87 -14.46 -1.89
N ARG A 152 7.09 -14.79 -2.30
CA ARG A 152 7.38 -15.76 -3.36
C ARG A 152 7.88 -17.06 -2.75
N TRP A 153 7.50 -18.17 -3.36
CA TRP A 153 8.09 -19.46 -3.06
C TRP A 153 8.62 -20.12 -4.31
N ASP A 154 9.90 -20.48 -4.28
CA ASP A 154 10.66 -21.10 -5.36
C ASP A 154 10.70 -22.63 -5.25
N GLY A 155 9.89 -23.22 -4.38
CA GLY A 155 9.85 -24.67 -4.21
C GLY A 155 11.01 -25.23 -3.39
N THR A 156 11.65 -24.41 -2.56
CA THR A 156 12.67 -24.86 -1.61
C THR A 156 12.13 -25.04 -0.19
N ASP A 157 12.77 -25.89 0.60
CA ASP A 157 12.53 -25.99 2.05
C ASP A 157 13.20 -24.85 2.83
N GLU A 158 13.08 -24.84 4.16
CA GLU A 158 13.72 -23.87 5.07
C GLU A 158 15.23 -23.73 4.84
N ASP A 159 15.91 -24.83 4.57
CA ASP A 159 17.36 -24.89 4.38
C ASP A 159 17.78 -24.49 2.94
N GLY A 160 16.80 -24.21 2.07
CA GLY A 160 17.01 -23.85 0.67
C GLY A 160 17.18 -25.06 -0.26
N ASN A 161 16.90 -26.27 0.21
CA ASN A 161 16.98 -27.46 -0.64
C ASN A 161 15.75 -27.54 -1.56
N PRO A 162 15.92 -27.89 -2.85
CA PRO A 162 14.79 -28.08 -3.75
C PRO A 162 13.90 -29.24 -3.32
N LEU A 163 12.61 -28.98 -3.22
CA LEU A 163 11.61 -29.99 -2.89
C LEU A 163 11.20 -30.83 -4.11
N PRO A 164 10.68 -32.05 -3.91
CA PRO A 164 10.20 -32.89 -4.99
C PRO A 164 8.92 -32.31 -5.64
N PRO A 165 8.66 -32.60 -6.93
CA PRO A 165 7.37 -32.31 -7.55
C PRO A 165 6.22 -32.91 -6.76
N GLY A 166 5.13 -32.15 -6.60
CA GLY A 166 4.00 -32.59 -5.79
C GLY A 166 3.03 -31.47 -5.44
N LEU A 167 1.99 -31.86 -4.71
CA LEU A 167 1.01 -30.95 -4.14
C LEU A 167 1.45 -30.54 -2.73
N TYR A 168 1.43 -29.23 -2.47
CA TYR A 168 1.74 -28.65 -1.18
C TYR A 168 0.53 -27.86 -0.69
N VAL A 169 0.31 -27.82 0.62
CA VAL A 169 -0.73 -27.01 1.25
C VAL A 169 -0.09 -25.72 1.72
N TYR A 170 -0.76 -24.58 1.59
CA TYR A 170 -0.32 -23.33 2.20
C TYR A 170 -1.40 -22.74 3.09
N ILE A 171 -0.95 -22.05 4.14
CA ILE A 171 -1.77 -21.25 5.05
C ILE A 171 -1.11 -19.87 5.14
N ILE A 172 -1.92 -18.81 5.06
CA ILE A 172 -1.47 -17.43 5.24
C ILE A 172 -2.19 -16.84 6.42
N THR A 173 -1.42 -16.28 7.35
CA THR A 173 -1.95 -15.54 8.50
C THR A 173 -1.57 -14.08 8.45
N VAL A 174 -2.48 -13.21 8.89
CA VAL A 174 -2.27 -11.76 9.04
C VAL A 174 -2.74 -11.39 10.44
N ARG A 175 -1.88 -10.74 11.23
CA ARG A 175 -2.12 -10.42 12.65
C ARG A 175 -2.53 -11.64 13.50
N GLY A 176 -2.04 -12.83 13.14
CA GLY A 176 -2.35 -14.09 13.82
C GLY A 176 -3.67 -14.75 13.41
N GLU A 177 -4.46 -14.12 12.54
CA GLU A 177 -5.70 -14.68 12.01
C GLU A 177 -5.45 -15.36 10.66
N LEU A 178 -6.08 -16.51 10.42
CA LEU A 178 -6.04 -17.18 9.12
C LEU A 178 -6.85 -16.37 8.10
N VAL A 179 -6.18 -15.91 7.04
CA VAL A 179 -6.82 -15.14 5.96
C VAL A 179 -6.95 -15.93 4.66
N CYS A 180 -6.00 -16.84 4.40
CA CYS A 180 -6.01 -17.68 3.21
C CYS A 180 -5.49 -19.08 3.50
N GLU A 181 -6.05 -20.06 2.80
CA GLU A 181 -5.55 -21.42 2.75
C GLU A 181 -5.79 -22.01 1.35
N GLY A 182 -5.02 -23.03 0.99
CA GLY A 182 -5.21 -23.73 -0.27
C GLY A 182 -4.05 -24.65 -0.61
N THR A 183 -3.95 -25.01 -1.88
CA THR A 183 -2.90 -25.90 -2.38
C THR A 183 -2.14 -25.31 -3.54
N VAL A 184 -0.83 -25.53 -3.61
CA VAL A 184 0.04 -25.16 -4.73
C VAL A 184 0.74 -26.40 -5.28
N THR A 185 0.85 -26.49 -6.60
CA THR A 185 1.48 -27.60 -7.28
C THR A 185 2.88 -27.19 -7.75
N LEU A 186 3.90 -27.89 -7.26
CA LEU A 186 5.27 -27.79 -7.73
C LEU A 186 5.48 -28.81 -8.85
N ALA A 187 5.84 -28.34 -10.04
CA ALA A 187 6.19 -29.15 -11.20
C ALA A 187 7.67 -28.95 -11.58
N ARG A 188 8.20 -29.74 -12.52
CA ARG A 188 9.53 -29.59 -13.11
C ARG A 188 9.47 -29.81 -14.61
#